data_AF-A0A7Z9Q0T5-F1
#
_entry.id   AF-A0A7Z9Q0T5-F1
#
_cell.length_a   1.000
_cell.length_b   1.000
_cell.length_c   1.000
_cell.angle_alpha   90.00
_cell.angle_beta   90.00
_cell.angle_gamma   90.00
#
_symmetry.space_group_name_H-M   'P 1'
#
loop_
_entity.id
_entity.type
_entity.pdbx_description
1 polymer ?
#
loop_
_entity_poly.entity_id
_entity_poly.type
_entity_poly.pdbx_seq_one_letter_code
_entity_poly.pdbx_strand_id
1 'polypeptide(L)'
;MESEVLWATMVMGVYLAIYLYVPPALTMSSRHIGQIFGFVPTVSFGAILFPELNSRFPVRVTRLLGWVGLVAVLLILCVLKLFVW
;
A
#
# COMPACT_ATOMS: atom_id res chain seq x y z
N MET A 1 8.69 -14.08 -11.67
CA MET A 1 9.08 -12.69 -11.37
C MET A 1 8.00 -11.72 -11.85
N GLU A 2 7.48 -11.90 -13.08
CA GLU A 2 6.40 -11.09 -13.66
C GLU A 2 5.05 -11.22 -12.95
N SER A 3 4.71 -12.43 -12.47
CA SER A 3 3.44 -12.70 -11.79
C SER A 3 3.27 -11.88 -10.50
N GLU A 4 4.31 -11.78 -9.67
CA GLU A 4 4.24 -11.04 -8.40
C GLU A 4 4.10 -9.53 -8.63
N VAL A 5 4.68 -9.01 -9.71
CA VAL A 5 4.53 -7.60 -10.10
C VAL A 5 3.13 -7.34 -10.60
N LEU A 6 2.57 -8.21 -11.44
CA LEU A 6 1.17 -8.09 -11.91
C LEU A 6 0.18 -8.07 -10.75
N TRP A 7 0.34 -8.98 -9.79
CA TRP A 7 -0.50 -9.01 -8.58
C TRP A 7 -0.34 -7.75 -7.75
N ALA A 8 0.89 -7.28 -7.51
CA ALA A 8 1.13 -6.05 -6.76
C ALA A 8 0.51 -4.82 -7.45
N THR A 9 0.60 -4.73 -8.77
CA THR A 9 -0.02 -3.65 -9.54
C THR A 9 -1.55 -3.71 -9.45
N MET A 10 -2.14 -4.92 -9.51
CA MET A 10 -3.59 -5.08 -9.36
C MET A 10 -4.06 -4.64 -7.96
N VAL A 11 -3.35 -5.06 -6.90
CA VAL A 11 -3.68 -4.68 -5.51
C VAL A 11 -3.49 -3.18 -5.29
N MET A 12 -2.42 -2.58 -5.85
CA MET A 12 -2.20 -1.13 -5.79
C MET A 12 -3.29 -0.35 -6.55
N GLY A 13 -3.76 -0.88 -7.68
CA GLY A 13 -4.88 -0.31 -8.43
C GLY A 13 -6.19 -0.33 -7.63
N VAL A 14 -6.48 -1.46 -6.96
CA VAL A 14 -7.63 -1.56 -6.05
C VAL A 14 -7.49 -0.60 -4.87
N TYR A 15 -6.31 -0.52 -4.27
CA TYR A 15 -6.02 0.43 -3.19
C TYR A 15 -6.31 1.87 -3.61
N LEU A 16 -5.78 2.31 -4.76
CA LEU A 16 -6.00 3.65 -5.29
C LEU A 16 -7.47 3.89 -5.63
N ALA A 17 -8.18 2.91 -6.18
CA ALA A 17 -9.60 3.03 -6.46
C ALA A 17 -10.39 3.27 -5.16
N ILE A 18 -10.11 2.48 -4.11
CA ILE A 18 -10.74 2.60 -2.80
C ILE A 18 -10.36 3.94 -2.14
N TYR A 19 -9.13 4.42 -2.31
CA TYR A 19 -8.63 5.67 -1.74
C TYR A 19 -9.19 6.93 -2.43
N LEU A 20 -9.30 6.93 -3.77
CA LEU A 20 -9.73 8.10 -4.55
C LEU A 20 -11.24 8.20 -4.74
N TYR A 21 -11.92 7.08 -5.02
CA TYR A 21 -13.35 7.12 -5.36
C TYR A 21 -14.26 7.20 -4.16
N VAL A 22 -13.73 6.94 -2.98
CA VAL A 22 -14.55 6.99 -1.79
C VAL A 22 -14.10 8.17 -0.94
N PRO A 23 -14.97 9.19 -0.82
CA PRO A 23 -14.67 10.36 -0.02
C PRO A 23 -14.32 9.98 1.41
N PRO A 24 -13.69 10.84 2.19
CA PRO A 24 -13.82 10.86 3.63
C PRO A 24 -15.05 11.71 4.03
N ALA A 25 -15.76 11.26 5.05
CA ALA A 25 -16.96 11.84 5.69
C ALA A 25 -16.55 12.45 7.04
N LEU A 26 -15.38 12.05 7.54
CA LEU A 26 -14.69 12.78 8.58
C LEU A 26 -13.97 13.96 7.95
N THR A 27 -14.52 15.16 8.16
CA THR A 27 -13.89 16.46 7.91
C THR A 27 -12.53 16.63 8.62
N MET A 28 -12.17 15.68 9.50
CA MET A 28 -10.83 15.47 10.06
C MET A 28 -9.86 14.88 9.02
N SER A 29 -9.68 15.55 7.88
CA SER A 29 -8.54 15.29 7.00
C SER A 29 -7.28 15.88 7.65
N SER A 30 -6.73 15.21 8.66
CA SER A 30 -5.36 15.51 9.08
C SER A 30 -4.46 15.26 7.87
N ARG A 31 -3.87 16.32 7.31
CA ARG A 31 -3.00 16.28 6.13
C ARG A 31 -1.90 15.21 6.24
N HIS A 32 -1.47 14.92 7.47
CA HIS A 32 -0.49 13.88 7.80
C HIS A 32 -1.02 12.45 7.61
N ILE A 33 -2.30 12.21 7.90
CA ILE A 33 -2.95 10.90 7.67
C ILE A 33 -2.96 10.59 6.17
N GLY A 34 -3.40 11.53 5.34
CA GLY A 34 -3.41 11.34 3.88
C GLY A 34 -2.02 11.07 3.31
N GLN A 35 -0.98 11.73 3.84
CA GLN A 35 0.40 11.51 3.43
C GLN A 35 0.91 10.11 3.79
N ILE A 36 0.62 9.60 5.00
CA ILE A 36 1.03 8.24 5.40
C ILE A 36 0.34 7.20 4.51
N PHE A 37 -0.96 7.36 4.25
CA PHE A 37 -1.70 6.50 3.32
C PHE A 37 -1.25 6.62 1.86
N GLY A 38 -0.52 7.67 1.46
CA GLY A 38 0.14 7.73 0.16
C GLY A 38 1.53 7.11 0.17
N PHE A 39 2.33 7.41 1.19
CA PHE A 39 3.75 7.08 1.24
C PHE A 39 3.99 5.59 1.54
N VAL A 40 3.28 5.02 2.51
CA VAL A 40 3.41 3.61 2.91
C VAL A 40 3.15 2.63 1.75
N PRO A 41 2.05 2.73 0.99
CA PRO A 41 1.82 1.84 -0.15
C PRO A 41 2.80 2.10 -1.29
N THR A 42 3.22 3.34 -1.52
CA THR A 42 4.21 3.67 -2.55
C THR A 42 5.58 3.04 -2.26
N VAL A 43 6.05 3.14 -1.01
CA VAL A 43 7.30 2.50 -0.57
C VAL A 43 7.18 0.97 -0.62
N SER A 44 6.04 0.43 -0.19
CA SER A 44 5.76 -1.02 -0.22
C SER A 44 5.74 -1.57 -1.65
N PHE A 45 5.10 -0.86 -2.58
CA PHE A 45 5.06 -1.19 -4.00
C PHE A 45 6.44 -1.09 -4.66
N GLY A 46 7.19 -0.04 -4.34
CA GLY A 46 8.59 0.12 -4.77
C GLY A 46 9.48 -1.04 -4.31
N ALA A 47 9.30 -1.52 -3.08
CA ALA A 47 10.04 -2.68 -2.56
C ALA A 47 9.69 -4.00 -3.29
N ILE A 48 8.47 -4.15 -3.81
CA ILE A 48 8.05 -5.33 -4.59
C ILE A 48 8.60 -5.28 -6.03
N LEU A 49 8.59 -4.08 -6.63
CA LEU A 49 9.07 -3.81 -7.99
C LEU A 49 10.59 -3.87 -8.10
N PHE A 50 11.29 -3.28 -7.15
CA PHE A 50 12.74 -3.15 -7.14
C PHE A 50 13.36 -3.83 -5.92
N PRO A 51 13.21 -5.16 -5.76
CA PRO A 51 13.78 -5.87 -4.61
C PRO A 51 15.32 -5.89 -4.65
N GLU A 52 15.91 -5.70 -5.84
CA GLU A 52 17.35 -5.61 -6.12
C GLU A 52 17.99 -4.31 -5.56
N LEU A 53 17.19 -3.26 -5.32
CA LEU A 53 17.71 -1.99 -4.79
C LEU A 53 18.31 -2.15 -3.38
N ASN A 54 17.91 -3.22 -2.69
CA ASN A 54 18.37 -3.54 -1.38
C ASN A 54 19.40 -4.69 -1.44
N SER A 55 20.67 -4.32 -1.67
CA SER A 55 21.80 -5.26 -1.72
C SER A 55 22.10 -5.95 -0.37
N ARG A 56 21.47 -5.48 0.73
CA ARG A 56 21.73 -5.94 2.09
C ARG A 56 20.85 -7.12 2.54
N PHE A 57 19.66 -7.29 1.96
CA PHE A 57 18.72 -8.37 2.31
C PHE A 57 18.33 -9.17 1.07
N PRO A 58 18.08 -10.48 1.20
CA PRO A 58 17.68 -11.32 0.08
C PRO A 58 16.36 -10.83 -0.54
N VAL A 59 16.29 -10.87 -1.87
CA VAL A 59 15.15 -10.45 -2.73
C VAL A 59 13.79 -10.91 -2.17
N ARG A 60 13.73 -12.15 -1.68
CA ARG A 60 12.51 -12.75 -1.10
C ARG A 60 12.02 -12.00 0.16
N VAL A 61 12.91 -11.54 1.02
CA VAL A 61 12.56 -10.81 2.25
C VAL A 61 12.08 -9.39 1.93
N THR A 62 12.76 -8.70 1.02
CA THR A 62 12.34 -7.35 0.56
C THR A 62 10.93 -7.40 -0.06
N ARG A 63 10.65 -8.42 -0.87
CA ARG A 63 9.35 -8.62 -1.50
C ARG A 63 8.26 -9.02 -0.50
N LEU A 64 8.56 -9.90 0.46
CA LEU A 64 7.64 -10.23 1.55
C LEU A 64 7.30 -9.00 2.40
N LEU A 65 8.29 -8.19 2.74
CA LEU A 65 8.09 -6.97 3.52
C LEU A 65 7.21 -5.96 2.76
N GLY A 66 7.44 -5.79 1.46
CA GLY A 66 6.59 -4.98 0.60
C GLY A 66 5.16 -5.49 0.56
N TRP A 67 4.93 -6.80 0.40
CA TRP A 67 3.59 -7.39 0.44
C TRP A 67 2.90 -7.19 1.79
N VAL A 68 3.61 -7.41 2.90
CA VAL A 68 3.07 -7.19 4.25
C VAL A 68 2.67 -5.73 4.44
N GLY A 69 3.50 -4.77 4.01
CA GLY A 69 3.18 -3.34 4.09
C GLY A 69 1.96 -2.95 3.25
N LEU A 70 1.86 -3.48 2.03
CA LEU A 70 0.77 -3.18 1.10
C LEU A 70 -0.56 -3.78 1.57
N VAL A 71 -0.55 -5.02 2.06
CA VAL A 71 -1.75 -5.67 2.63
C VAL A 71 -2.17 -5.00 3.94
N ALA A 72 -1.22 -4.66 4.82
CA ALA A 72 -1.52 -4.00 6.08
C ALA A 72 -2.17 -2.63 5.86
N VAL A 73 -1.62 -1.79 4.97
CA VAL A 73 -2.19 -0.47 4.71
C VAL A 73 -3.56 -0.55 4.02
N LEU A 74 -3.77 -1.54 3.14
CA LEU A 74 -5.07 -1.81 2.55
C LEU A 74 -6.11 -2.26 3.58
N LEU A 75 -5.72 -3.13 4.52
CA LEU A 75 -6.58 -3.53 5.63
C LEU A 75 -6.94 -2.34 6.52
N ILE A 76 -5.96 -1.51 6.89
CA ILE A 76 -6.21 -0.31 7.70
C ILE A 76 -7.15 0.64 6.97
N LEU A 77 -6.97 0.84 5.67
CA LEU A 77 -7.85 1.65 4.84
C LEU A 77 -9.29 1.07 4.85
N CYS A 78 -9.45 -0.24 4.67
CA CYS A 78 -10.75 -0.91 4.73
C CYS A 78 -11.40 -0.81 6.12
N VAL A 79 -10.64 -0.99 7.20
CA VAL A 79 -11.16 -0.91 8.57
C VAL A 79 -11.60 0.50 8.91
N LEU A 80 -10.78 1.51 8.61
CA LEU A 80 -11.16 2.93 8.77
C LEU A 80 -12.46 3.22 8.03
N LYS A 81 -12.61 2.64 6.84
CA LYS A 81 -13.75 2.86 5.96
C LYS A 81 -15.00 2.04 6.29
N LEU A 82 -14.88 0.96 7.05
CA LEU A 82 -16.01 0.13 7.49
C LEU A 82 -16.49 0.47 8.90
N PHE A 83 -15.58 0.89 9.78
CA PHE A 83 -15.87 1.11 11.21
C PHE A 83 -15.94 2.57 11.60
N VAL A 84 -15.18 3.45 10.93
CA VAL A 84 -15.09 4.88 11.27
C VAL A 84 -15.84 5.74 10.24
N TRP A 85 -16.35 5.11 9.19
CA TRP A 85 -17.00 5.72 8.04
C TRP A 85 -18.40 5.17 7.86
#